data_AF-A0A8J3TAZ0-F1
#
_entry.id   AF-A0A8J3TAZ0-F1
#
_cell.length_a   1.000
_cell.length_b   1.000
_cell.length_c   1.000
_cell.angle_alpha   90.00
_cell.angle_beta   90.00
_cell.angle_gamma   90.00
#
_symmetry.space_group_name_H-M   'P 1'
#
loop_
_entity.id
_entity.type
_entity.pdbx_description
1 polymer ?
#
loop_
_entity_poly.entity_id
_entity_poly.type
_entity_poly.pdbx_seq_one_letter_code
_entity_poly.pdbx_strand_id
1 'polypeptide(L)'
;MLWAAALLTALAPSLYSWVSSLLSGDDGSRYYTYMAWGQCAGARIHFMIPEHLISRLPLFDYGGAPLLLLALAGWYAGIRTGRERLGGVIARCAAALLLLRRLPDLLLLALDGAFGPHCLEAWGPPEVVNAQAGWDLYHLLPPILVLLAVRLPRRAFVRRGRLARTTAMILTVTATLLLTAQAAPSGKVSTEGELDCAGFGDGTAEGLSQAEKTFLCEVRGYHGFHGDDGIEGWQDAPDRVVVAQGHHLCGVATRYGGDTGAPAVQEAPHGPLASALGPLCPAVARWREQEGARRQAEEAAYHAARDKACGRHRPHRPKIKPVRQARATMWTEFWTITGWEEGYEGAVPDLVEELVGSERGGLAIWAADEIGHACVTVEAYRRQPPLEVKGWDEVVQVGYDSPSGALTLSDGNGESLTGLTAAGPGAYRVRVHLRGRKLVYQVPDPPDGAVELLIMVFPGEQDKPVVYR
;
A
#
# COMPACT_ATOMS: atom_id res chain seq x y z
N MET A 1 -0.73 -47.64 11.12
CA MET A 1 -0.40 -47.29 9.73
C MET A 1 -1.25 -46.13 9.23
N LEU A 2 -2.58 -46.24 9.16
CA LEU A 2 -3.44 -45.14 8.67
C LEU A 2 -3.28 -43.83 9.47
N TRP A 3 -3.14 -43.90 10.80
CA TRP A 3 -2.83 -42.73 11.63
C TRP A 3 -1.47 -42.09 11.31
N ALA A 4 -0.44 -42.89 11.05
CA ALA A 4 0.87 -42.37 10.65
C ALA A 4 0.80 -41.71 9.27
N ALA A 5 0.06 -42.30 8.33
CA ALA A 5 -0.20 -41.70 7.02
C ALA A 5 -0.96 -40.37 7.14
N ALA A 6 -1.98 -40.30 8.01
CA ALA A 6 -2.73 -39.07 8.26
C ALA A 6 -1.83 -37.95 8.84
N LEU A 7 -0.94 -38.29 9.78
CA LEU A 7 0.01 -37.33 10.34
C LEU A 7 1.04 -36.86 9.32
N LEU A 8 1.63 -37.78 8.55
CA LEU A 8 2.61 -37.43 7.53
C LEU A 8 2.00 -36.56 6.43
N THR A 9 0.77 -36.87 5.99
CA THR A 9 0.05 -36.06 5.00
C THR A 9 -0.36 -34.69 5.53
N ALA A 10 -0.70 -34.57 6.82
CA ALA A 10 -0.95 -33.26 7.44
C ALA A 10 0.33 -32.39 7.51
N LEU A 11 1.48 -33.00 7.85
CA LEU A 11 2.77 -32.30 7.99
C LEU A 11 3.44 -31.96 6.65
N ALA A 12 3.17 -32.73 5.59
CA ALA A 12 3.91 -32.63 4.33
C ALA A 12 3.91 -31.24 3.68
N PRO A 13 2.80 -30.46 3.63
CA PRO A 13 2.82 -29.11 3.05
C PRO A 13 3.74 -28.15 3.82
N SER A 14 3.74 -28.22 5.15
CA SER A 14 4.62 -27.41 5.99
C SER A 14 6.08 -27.83 5.88
N LEU A 15 6.36 -29.13 5.76
CA LEU A 15 7.72 -29.61 5.50
C LEU A 15 8.19 -29.22 4.10
N TYR A 16 7.30 -29.30 3.11
CA TYR A 16 7.60 -28.89 1.73
C TYR A 16 7.95 -27.40 1.66
N SER A 17 7.11 -26.53 2.25
CA SER A 17 7.37 -25.09 2.29
C SER A 17 8.68 -24.78 3.01
N TRP A 18 8.92 -25.38 4.19
CA TRP A 18 10.16 -25.20 4.94
C TRP A 18 11.40 -25.65 4.16
N VAL A 19 11.37 -26.85 3.55
CA VAL A 19 12.49 -27.36 2.74
C VAL A 19 12.67 -26.52 1.48
N SER A 20 11.58 -26.09 0.82
CA SER A 20 11.67 -25.27 -0.38
C SER A 20 12.33 -23.93 -0.07
N SER A 21 11.92 -23.26 1.01
CA SER A 21 12.49 -21.99 1.44
C SER A 21 13.98 -22.12 1.78
N LEU A 22 14.36 -23.18 2.50
CA LEU A 22 15.76 -23.46 2.80
C LEU A 22 16.62 -23.66 1.54
N LEU A 23 16.05 -24.27 0.48
CA LEU A 23 16.78 -24.59 -0.75
C LEU A 23 16.78 -23.45 -1.77
N SER A 24 15.72 -22.63 -1.83
CA SER A 24 15.61 -21.54 -2.80
C SER A 24 16.16 -20.20 -2.28
N GLY A 25 16.36 -20.04 -0.97
CA GLY A 25 16.76 -18.76 -0.37
C GLY A 25 15.66 -17.69 -0.46
N ASP A 26 14.50 -18.05 -0.99
CA ASP A 26 13.27 -17.28 -1.02
C ASP A 26 12.48 -17.69 0.22
N ASP A 27 12.05 -16.73 1.04
CA ASP A 27 11.38 -16.95 2.32
C ASP A 27 9.95 -17.45 2.15
N GLY A 28 9.74 -18.46 1.28
CA GLY A 28 8.47 -19.13 1.04
C GLY A 28 7.33 -18.18 0.67
N SER A 29 7.65 -16.93 0.35
CA SER A 29 6.72 -15.84 0.21
C SER A 29 6.21 -15.83 -1.22
N ARG A 30 5.64 -16.97 -1.63
CA ARG A 30 4.54 -16.92 -2.60
C ARG A 30 3.35 -16.31 -1.87
N TYR A 31 3.46 -15.02 -1.60
CA TYR A 31 2.34 -14.12 -1.46
C TYR A 31 1.58 -14.23 -2.79
N TYR A 32 0.64 -15.17 -2.86
CA TYR A 32 -0.54 -14.96 -3.69
C TYR A 32 -1.33 -13.89 -2.96
N THR A 33 -0.89 -12.64 -3.11
CA THR A 33 -1.70 -11.52 -2.65
C THR A 33 -3.02 -11.57 -3.39
N TYR A 34 -4.05 -11.37 -2.59
CA TYR A 34 -5.44 -11.58 -2.92
C TYR A 34 -5.88 -10.63 -4.04
N MET A 35 -5.83 -11.09 -5.29
CA MET A 35 -6.55 -10.42 -6.37
C MET A 35 -8.00 -10.89 -6.37
N ALA A 36 -8.88 -10.16 -5.70
CA ALA A 36 -10.31 -10.44 -5.69
C ALA A 36 -11.09 -9.21 -6.16
N TRP A 37 -11.27 -9.11 -7.47
CA TRP A 37 -12.17 -8.13 -8.09
C TRP A 37 -13.27 -8.89 -8.81
N GLY A 38 -14.29 -9.35 -8.07
CA GLY A 38 -15.42 -10.07 -8.63
C GLY A 38 -16.58 -10.19 -7.64
N GLN A 39 -17.82 -10.01 -8.12
CA GLN A 39 -19.04 -10.07 -7.30
C GLN A 39 -19.67 -11.48 -7.22
N CYS A 40 -18.87 -12.54 -7.18
CA CYS A 40 -19.41 -13.90 -7.06
C CYS A 40 -19.65 -14.30 -5.60
N ALA A 41 -20.75 -15.01 -5.36
CA ALA A 41 -21.25 -15.26 -4.02
C ALA A 41 -20.29 -16.14 -3.20
N GLY A 42 -19.68 -17.15 -3.81
CA GLY A 42 -18.72 -18.05 -3.17
C GLY A 42 -17.47 -17.32 -2.69
N ALA A 43 -16.80 -16.61 -3.61
CA ALA A 43 -15.61 -15.81 -3.34
C ALA A 43 -15.88 -14.78 -2.25
N ARG A 44 -16.99 -14.04 -2.36
CA ARG A 44 -17.37 -13.04 -1.35
C ARG A 44 -17.59 -13.65 0.03
N ILE A 45 -18.26 -14.80 0.12
CA ILE A 45 -18.44 -15.50 1.39
C ILE A 45 -17.10 -15.99 1.94
N HIS A 46 -16.22 -16.53 1.09
CA HIS A 46 -14.88 -16.98 1.48
C HIS A 46 -14.08 -15.85 2.13
N PHE A 47 -14.06 -14.66 1.51
CA PHE A 47 -13.39 -13.48 2.08
C PHE A 47 -14.06 -12.91 3.34
N MET A 48 -15.36 -13.13 3.52
CA MET A 48 -16.06 -12.74 4.74
C MET A 48 -15.84 -13.71 5.90
N ILE A 49 -15.39 -14.95 5.65
CA ILE A 49 -15.06 -15.90 6.71
C ILE A 49 -13.70 -15.50 7.28
N PRO A 50 -13.62 -15.04 8.53
CA PRO A 50 -12.34 -14.67 9.13
C PRO A 50 -11.55 -15.94 9.39
N GLU A 51 -10.69 -16.33 8.42
CA GLU A 51 -9.77 -17.46 8.56
C GLU A 51 -8.96 -17.38 9.86
N HIS A 52 -8.69 -16.15 10.33
CA HIS A 52 -7.87 -15.85 11.49
C HIS A 52 -8.41 -16.38 12.83
N LEU A 53 -9.71 -16.62 12.98
CA LEU A 53 -10.26 -17.04 14.28
C LEU A 53 -10.04 -18.54 14.56
N ILE A 54 -10.15 -19.39 13.53
CA ILE A 54 -9.98 -20.85 13.67
C ILE A 54 -8.55 -21.28 13.36
N SER A 55 -7.83 -20.56 12.48
CA SER A 55 -6.42 -20.85 12.17
C SER A 55 -5.45 -20.55 13.31
N ARG A 56 -5.77 -19.64 14.23
CA ARG A 56 -4.92 -19.30 15.38
C ARG A 56 -4.92 -20.33 16.51
N LEU A 57 -5.81 -21.32 16.47
CA LEU A 57 -5.79 -22.37 17.49
C LEU A 57 -4.64 -23.33 17.16
N PRO A 58 -3.68 -23.56 18.10
CA PRO A 58 -2.51 -24.42 17.86
C PRO A 58 -2.85 -25.85 17.42
N LEU A 59 -4.09 -26.28 17.65
CA LEU A 59 -4.61 -27.56 17.20
C LEU A 59 -4.63 -27.71 15.66
N PHE A 60 -4.72 -26.62 14.92
CA PHE A 60 -4.79 -26.62 13.46
C PHE A 60 -3.46 -26.31 12.77
N ASP A 61 -2.40 -26.07 13.54
CA ASP A 61 -1.06 -25.86 12.99
C ASP A 61 -0.61 -27.08 12.18
N TYR A 62 0.25 -26.84 11.19
CA TYR A 62 0.82 -27.89 10.32
C TYR A 62 -0.26 -28.82 9.73
N GLY A 63 -1.33 -28.24 9.18
CA GLY A 63 -2.45 -28.99 8.60
C GLY A 63 -3.29 -29.76 9.61
N GLY A 64 -3.21 -29.44 10.91
CA GLY A 64 -3.93 -30.11 11.99
C GLY A 64 -3.21 -31.31 12.61
N ALA A 65 -1.88 -31.42 12.43
CA ALA A 65 -1.09 -32.49 13.01
C ALA A 65 -1.24 -32.60 14.55
N PRO A 66 -1.27 -31.50 15.34
CA PRO A 66 -1.47 -31.58 16.78
C PRO A 66 -2.84 -32.18 17.15
N LEU A 67 -3.92 -31.77 16.48
CA LEU A 67 -5.25 -32.35 16.66
C LEU A 67 -5.27 -33.86 16.33
N LEU A 68 -4.59 -34.26 15.26
CA LEU A 68 -4.47 -35.68 14.87
C LEU A 68 -3.69 -36.51 15.90
N LEU A 69 -2.63 -35.96 16.50
CA LEU A 69 -1.86 -36.63 17.56
C LEU A 69 -2.72 -36.86 18.81
N LEU A 70 -3.46 -35.84 19.24
CA LEU A 70 -4.38 -35.95 20.38
C LEU A 70 -5.50 -36.96 20.11
N ALA A 71 -6.04 -36.95 18.88
CA ALA A 71 -7.07 -37.89 18.47
C ALA A 71 -6.55 -39.33 18.46
N LEU A 72 -5.31 -39.55 17.98
CA LEU A 72 -4.64 -40.86 18.02
C LEU A 72 -4.42 -41.33 19.46
N ALA A 73 -3.94 -40.45 20.35
CA ALA A 73 -3.73 -40.76 21.75
C ALA A 73 -5.04 -41.13 22.47
N GLY A 74 -6.10 -40.34 22.26
CA GLY A 74 -7.43 -40.61 22.83
C GLY A 74 -8.05 -41.90 22.29
N TRP A 75 -7.90 -42.16 20.99
CA TRP A 75 -8.32 -43.43 20.39
C TRP A 75 -7.57 -44.63 20.98
N TYR A 76 -6.24 -44.52 21.10
CA TYR A 76 -5.39 -45.56 21.68
C TYR A 76 -5.69 -45.85 23.15
N ALA A 77 -5.87 -44.79 23.96
CA ALA A 77 -6.25 -44.91 25.36
C ALA A 77 -7.63 -45.55 25.51
N GLY A 78 -8.59 -45.19 24.65
CA GLY A 78 -9.91 -45.82 24.60
C GLY A 78 -9.84 -47.32 24.34
N ILE A 79 -8.93 -47.77 23.46
CA ILE A 79 -8.69 -49.20 23.22
C ILE A 79 -8.09 -49.87 24.45
N ARG A 80 -7.05 -49.28 25.04
CA ARG A 80 -6.35 -49.84 26.22
C ARG A 80 -7.27 -49.98 27.44
N THR A 81 -8.23 -49.07 27.60
CA THR A 81 -9.14 -49.01 28.74
C THR A 81 -10.47 -49.76 28.52
N GLY A 82 -10.63 -50.42 27.37
CA GLY A 82 -11.90 -51.08 27.00
C GLY A 82 -13.04 -50.12 26.65
N ARG A 83 -12.77 -48.81 26.57
CA ARG A 83 -13.72 -47.75 26.19
C ARG A 83 -13.64 -47.43 24.70
N GLU A 84 -13.78 -48.44 23.85
CA GLU A 84 -13.57 -48.32 22.40
C GLU A 84 -14.52 -47.33 21.73
N ARG A 85 -15.77 -47.26 22.22
CA ARG A 85 -16.74 -46.28 21.73
C ARG A 85 -16.25 -44.85 21.93
N LEU A 86 -15.70 -44.55 23.11
CA LEU A 86 -15.20 -43.22 23.44
C LEU A 86 -14.00 -42.86 22.56
N GLY A 87 -13.04 -43.77 22.41
CA GLY A 87 -11.88 -43.55 21.52
C GLY A 87 -12.29 -43.33 20.06
N GLY A 88 -13.31 -44.07 19.58
CA GLY A 88 -13.86 -43.88 18.25
C GLY A 88 -14.63 -42.56 18.08
N VAL A 89 -15.29 -42.05 19.12
CA VAL A 89 -15.95 -40.73 19.08
C VAL A 89 -14.90 -39.62 19.00
N ILE A 90 -13.86 -39.66 19.83
CA ILE A 90 -12.77 -38.67 19.83
C ILE A 90 -12.15 -38.54 18.43
N ALA A 91 -11.81 -39.67 17.80
CA ALA A 91 -11.21 -39.66 16.47
C ALA A 91 -12.15 -39.15 15.36
N ARG A 92 -13.45 -39.45 15.44
CA ARG A 92 -14.44 -38.92 14.49
C ARG A 92 -14.68 -37.43 14.69
N CYS A 93 -14.69 -36.94 15.92
CA CYS A 93 -14.80 -35.50 16.20
C CYS A 93 -13.60 -34.74 15.64
N ALA A 94 -12.38 -35.24 15.82
CA ALA A 94 -11.18 -34.63 15.23
C ALA A 94 -11.23 -34.59 13.70
N ALA A 95 -11.62 -35.70 13.05
CA ALA A 95 -11.80 -35.71 11.61
C ALA A 95 -12.90 -34.75 11.13
N ALA A 96 -14.02 -34.66 11.87
CA ALA A 96 -15.10 -33.73 11.57
C ALA A 96 -14.66 -32.26 11.66
N LEU A 97 -13.85 -31.89 12.66
CA LEU A 97 -13.31 -30.54 12.79
C LEU A 97 -12.37 -30.17 11.63
N LEU A 98 -11.52 -31.10 11.20
CA LEU A 98 -10.64 -30.88 10.04
C LEU A 98 -11.44 -30.76 8.73
N LEU A 99 -12.50 -31.56 8.57
CA LEU A 99 -13.40 -31.44 7.42
C LEU A 99 -14.17 -30.11 7.45
N LEU A 100 -14.73 -29.73 8.62
CA LEU A 100 -15.47 -28.48 8.76
C LEU A 100 -14.62 -27.26 8.44
N ARG A 101 -13.31 -27.33 8.70
CA ARG A 101 -12.36 -26.28 8.35
C ARG A 101 -12.12 -26.17 6.84
N ARG A 102 -12.00 -27.29 6.12
CA ARG A 102 -11.51 -27.32 4.73
C ARG A 102 -12.61 -27.46 3.67
N LEU A 103 -13.75 -28.02 4.05
CA LEU A 103 -14.86 -28.23 3.13
C LEU A 103 -15.50 -26.92 2.63
N PRO A 104 -15.63 -25.85 3.45
CA PRO A 104 -16.21 -24.59 2.98
C PRO A 104 -15.51 -24.03 1.74
N ASP A 105 -14.17 -24.01 1.70
CA ASP A 105 -13.41 -23.45 0.58
C ASP A 105 -13.72 -24.18 -0.74
N LEU A 106 -13.71 -25.51 -0.72
CA LEU A 106 -14.09 -26.33 -1.89
C LEU A 106 -15.55 -26.15 -2.30
N LEU A 107 -16.46 -26.02 -1.32
CA LEU A 107 -17.88 -25.84 -1.61
C LEU A 107 -18.16 -24.46 -2.22
N LEU A 108 -17.50 -23.41 -1.72
CA LEU A 108 -17.63 -22.05 -2.22
C LEU A 108 -17.00 -21.92 -3.61
N LEU A 109 -15.84 -22.55 -3.85
CA LEU A 109 -15.22 -22.63 -5.16
C LEU A 109 -16.11 -23.41 -6.16
N ALA A 110 -16.65 -24.55 -5.75
CA ALA A 110 -17.55 -25.35 -6.59
C ALA A 110 -18.88 -24.62 -6.87
N LEU A 111 -19.39 -23.86 -5.91
CA LEU A 111 -20.59 -23.03 -6.07
C LEU A 111 -20.38 -21.98 -7.16
N ASP A 112 -19.26 -21.26 -7.12
CA ASP A 112 -18.92 -20.26 -8.13
C ASP A 112 -18.63 -20.91 -9.50
N GLY A 113 -17.97 -22.07 -9.52
CA GLY A 113 -17.81 -22.88 -10.73
C GLY A 113 -19.13 -23.31 -11.36
N ALA A 114 -20.16 -23.57 -10.55
CA ALA A 114 -21.50 -23.89 -11.04
C ALA A 114 -22.24 -22.67 -11.62
N PHE A 115 -21.91 -21.46 -11.17
CA PHE A 115 -22.45 -20.21 -11.73
C PHE A 115 -21.79 -19.79 -13.04
N GLY A 116 -20.57 -20.25 -13.31
CA GLY A 116 -19.92 -20.16 -14.62
C GLY A 116 -18.43 -19.82 -14.54
N PRO A 117 -17.70 -19.88 -15.69
CA PRO A 117 -16.26 -19.63 -15.72
C PRO A 117 -15.88 -18.22 -15.26
N HIS A 118 -16.71 -17.22 -15.54
CA HIS A 118 -16.52 -15.85 -15.06
C HIS A 118 -16.51 -15.73 -13.53
N CYS A 119 -17.18 -16.64 -12.81
CA CYS A 119 -17.14 -16.66 -11.36
C CYS A 119 -15.91 -17.39 -10.80
N LEU A 120 -15.30 -18.29 -11.56
CA LEU A 120 -14.00 -18.87 -11.20
C LEU A 120 -12.87 -17.86 -11.32
N GLU A 121 -12.97 -16.89 -12.23
CA GLU A 121 -11.99 -15.79 -12.37
C GLU A 121 -11.90 -14.94 -11.10
N ALA A 122 -12.97 -14.85 -10.31
CA ALA A 122 -12.96 -14.16 -9.01
C ALA A 122 -12.09 -14.84 -7.95
N TRP A 123 -11.70 -16.10 -8.16
CA TRP A 123 -10.77 -16.86 -7.32
C TRP A 123 -9.32 -16.79 -7.82
N GLY A 124 -9.07 -16.03 -8.89
CA GLY A 124 -7.77 -15.82 -9.50
C GLY A 124 -7.59 -16.54 -10.84
N PRO A 125 -6.38 -16.48 -11.42
CA PRO A 125 -6.04 -17.19 -12.65
C PRO A 125 -6.31 -18.70 -12.56
N PRO A 126 -6.63 -19.39 -13.67
CA PRO A 126 -6.92 -20.83 -13.67
C PRO A 126 -5.82 -21.67 -13.01
N GLU A 127 -4.55 -21.28 -13.12
CA GLU A 127 -3.42 -21.93 -12.49
C GLU A 127 -3.50 -21.86 -10.96
N VAL A 128 -3.90 -20.70 -10.43
CA VAL A 128 -4.10 -20.47 -8.99
C VAL A 128 -5.31 -21.23 -8.50
N VAL A 129 -6.43 -21.17 -9.23
CA VAL A 129 -7.66 -21.90 -8.88
C VAL A 129 -7.42 -23.41 -8.86
N ASN A 130 -6.72 -23.94 -9.86
CA ASN A 130 -6.36 -25.37 -9.92
C ASN A 130 -5.40 -25.77 -8.80
N ALA A 131 -4.41 -24.92 -8.49
CA ALA A 131 -3.49 -25.16 -7.39
C ALA A 131 -4.23 -25.16 -6.04
N GLN A 132 -5.10 -24.17 -5.80
CA GLN A 132 -5.92 -24.04 -4.61
C GLN A 132 -6.83 -25.25 -4.43
N ALA A 133 -7.59 -25.61 -5.47
CA ALA A 133 -8.44 -26.81 -5.46
C ALA A 133 -7.63 -28.08 -5.18
N GLY A 134 -6.44 -28.19 -5.77
CA GLY A 134 -5.52 -29.30 -5.52
C GLY A 134 -5.07 -29.40 -4.06
N TRP A 135 -4.70 -28.27 -3.45
CA TRP A 135 -4.31 -28.21 -2.05
C TRP A 135 -5.46 -28.48 -1.09
N ASP A 136 -6.65 -27.95 -1.38
CA ASP A 136 -7.82 -28.19 -0.54
C ASP A 136 -8.26 -29.65 -0.60
N LEU A 137 -8.27 -30.27 -1.79
CA LEU A 137 -8.50 -31.70 -1.95
C LEU A 137 -7.45 -32.53 -1.20
N TYR A 138 -6.18 -32.11 -1.25
CA TYR A 138 -5.10 -32.75 -0.50
C TYR A 138 -5.35 -32.70 1.01
N HIS A 139 -5.80 -31.55 1.53
CA HIS A 139 -6.11 -31.36 2.94
C HIS A 139 -7.32 -32.18 3.44
N LEU A 140 -8.13 -32.74 2.55
CA LEU A 140 -9.17 -33.72 2.92
C LEU A 140 -8.61 -35.12 3.20
N LEU A 141 -7.39 -35.44 2.76
CA LEU A 141 -6.80 -36.78 2.93
C LEU A 141 -6.61 -37.17 4.41
N PRO A 142 -6.02 -36.33 5.30
CA PRO A 142 -5.85 -36.70 6.71
C PRO A 142 -7.15 -37.09 7.44
N PRO A 143 -8.25 -36.31 7.42
CA PRO A 143 -9.48 -36.71 8.09
C PRO A 143 -10.12 -37.96 7.49
N ILE A 144 -10.04 -38.17 6.17
CA ILE A 144 -10.52 -39.41 5.53
C ILE A 144 -9.74 -40.62 6.04
N LEU A 145 -8.41 -40.52 6.13
CA LEU A 145 -7.55 -41.59 6.66
C LEU A 145 -7.87 -41.92 8.12
N VAL A 146 -8.18 -40.92 8.94
CA VAL A 146 -8.65 -41.12 10.32
C VAL A 146 -9.99 -41.85 10.35
N LEU A 147 -10.97 -41.43 9.56
CA LEU A 147 -12.28 -42.09 9.50
C LEU A 147 -12.16 -43.55 9.05
N LEU A 148 -11.29 -43.85 8.09
CA LEU A 148 -10.97 -45.21 7.66
C LEU A 148 -10.30 -46.01 8.77
N ALA A 149 -9.36 -45.41 9.51
CA ALA A 149 -8.67 -46.06 10.62
C ALA A 149 -9.64 -46.51 11.72
N VAL A 150 -10.71 -45.75 11.95
CA VAL A 150 -11.69 -45.98 13.01
C VAL A 150 -12.87 -46.86 12.54
N ARG A 151 -13.12 -46.98 11.22
CA ARG A 151 -14.19 -47.81 10.65
C ARG A 151 -13.86 -49.29 10.53
N LEU A 152 -12.59 -49.68 10.42
CA LEU A 152 -12.22 -51.07 10.11
C LEU A 152 -12.70 -52.06 11.19
N PRO A 153 -13.64 -52.98 10.88
CA PRO A 153 -14.08 -53.98 11.83
C PRO A 153 -12.95 -54.96 12.12
N ARG A 154 -12.67 -55.19 13.41
CA ARG A 154 -11.53 -55.98 13.91
C ARG A 154 -11.45 -57.44 13.43
N ARG A 155 -12.43 -57.97 12.69
CA ARG A 155 -12.46 -59.38 12.29
C ARG A 155 -11.85 -59.69 10.91
N ALA A 156 -11.38 -58.70 10.15
CA ALA A 156 -10.87 -58.89 8.78
C ALA A 156 -9.35 -58.64 8.62
N PHE A 157 -8.54 -58.89 9.65
CA PHE A 157 -7.07 -58.96 9.51
C PHE A 157 -6.65 -60.31 8.88
N VAL A 158 -7.19 -60.64 7.71
CA VAL A 158 -6.62 -61.66 6.83
C VAL A 158 -5.58 -60.98 5.95
N ARG A 159 -4.37 -61.53 5.96
CA ARG A 159 -3.16 -61.11 5.24
C ARG A 159 -3.44 -60.58 3.81
N ARG A 160 -3.58 -59.26 3.63
CA ARG A 160 -3.25 -58.61 2.34
C ARG A 160 -1.79 -58.16 2.36
N GLY A 161 -0.97 -58.69 1.45
CA GLY A 161 0.49 -58.55 1.45
C GLY A 161 1.01 -57.11 1.50
N ARG A 162 2.20 -56.93 2.07
CA ARG A 162 2.87 -55.62 2.25
C ARG A 162 3.08 -54.85 0.91
N LEU A 163 3.25 -55.56 -0.20
CA LEU A 163 3.55 -54.99 -1.53
C LEU A 163 2.40 -54.16 -2.13
N ALA A 164 1.15 -54.61 -2.03
CA ALA A 164 0.02 -53.86 -2.58
C ALA A 164 -0.19 -52.51 -1.85
N ARG A 165 0.29 -52.38 -0.61
CA ARG A 165 0.10 -51.19 0.23
C ARG A 165 1.17 -50.13 0.01
N THR A 166 2.41 -50.52 -0.24
CA THR A 166 3.48 -49.58 -0.62
C THR A 166 3.26 -49.00 -2.00
N THR A 167 2.77 -49.81 -2.95
CA THR A 167 2.53 -49.36 -4.33
C THR A 167 1.44 -48.29 -4.42
N ALA A 168 0.35 -48.43 -3.65
CA ALA A 168 -0.75 -47.46 -3.64
C ALA A 168 -0.34 -46.10 -3.04
N MET A 169 0.52 -46.09 -2.02
CA MET A 169 0.99 -44.84 -1.38
C MET A 169 1.99 -44.10 -2.28
N ILE A 170 2.89 -44.84 -2.94
CA ILE A 170 3.84 -44.26 -3.90
C ILE A 170 3.08 -43.68 -5.09
N LEU A 171 2.09 -44.38 -5.64
CA LEU A 171 1.31 -43.87 -6.78
C LEU A 171 0.52 -42.61 -6.45
N THR A 172 -0.03 -42.48 -5.24
CA THR A 172 -0.72 -41.24 -4.85
C THR A 172 0.26 -40.10 -4.69
N VAL A 173 1.38 -40.28 -3.97
CA VAL A 173 2.39 -39.22 -3.78
C VAL A 173 3.03 -38.77 -5.09
N THR A 174 3.36 -39.72 -5.99
CA THR A 174 3.95 -39.40 -7.29
C THR A 174 2.97 -38.70 -8.23
N ALA A 175 1.68 -39.06 -8.21
CA ALA A 175 0.66 -38.37 -9.00
C ALA A 175 0.44 -36.93 -8.54
N THR A 176 0.46 -36.65 -7.24
CA THR A 176 0.31 -35.27 -6.71
C THR A 176 1.52 -34.39 -7.02
N LEU A 177 2.74 -34.93 -6.98
CA LEU A 177 3.97 -34.18 -7.29
C LEU A 177 4.14 -33.88 -8.79
N LEU A 178 3.64 -34.75 -9.68
CA LEU A 178 3.78 -34.57 -11.13
C LEU A 178 2.70 -33.64 -11.74
N LEU A 179 1.56 -33.45 -11.08
CA LEU A 179 0.49 -32.55 -11.54
C LEU A 179 0.80 -31.07 -11.24
N THR A 180 1.50 -30.76 -10.15
CA THR A 180 1.89 -29.38 -9.82
C THR A 180 3.11 -28.90 -10.61
N ALA A 181 3.98 -29.81 -11.05
CA ALA A 181 5.19 -29.46 -11.80
C ALA A 181 4.95 -29.11 -13.29
N GLN A 182 3.82 -29.51 -13.88
CA GLN A 182 3.55 -29.28 -15.31
C GLN A 182 2.73 -28.01 -15.62
N ALA A 183 2.26 -27.28 -14.60
CA ALA A 183 1.42 -26.10 -14.79
C ALA A 183 2.17 -24.75 -14.70
N ALA A 184 3.48 -24.75 -14.40
CA ALA A 184 4.26 -23.51 -14.47
C ALA A 184 4.69 -23.27 -15.94
N PRO A 185 4.19 -22.21 -16.61
CA PRO A 185 4.69 -21.88 -17.93
C PRO A 185 6.18 -21.61 -17.85
N SER A 186 7.00 -22.48 -18.45
CA SER A 186 8.43 -22.28 -18.50
C SER A 186 8.73 -20.99 -19.27
N GLY A 187 9.51 -20.09 -18.70
CA GLY A 187 9.95 -18.90 -19.43
C GLY A 187 10.94 -18.09 -18.61
N LYS A 188 11.79 -17.35 -19.31
CA LYS A 188 12.80 -16.48 -18.70
C LYS A 188 12.09 -15.27 -18.06
N VAL A 189 12.59 -14.89 -16.89
CA VAL A 189 12.33 -13.62 -16.24
C VAL A 189 13.62 -12.84 -16.38
N SER A 190 13.63 -11.82 -17.24
CA SER A 190 14.86 -11.06 -17.50
C SER A 190 15.16 -10.11 -16.34
N THR A 191 16.43 -10.02 -15.99
CA THR A 191 16.94 -9.12 -14.95
C THR A 191 17.13 -7.69 -15.47
N GLU A 192 17.32 -6.73 -14.57
CA GLU A 192 17.58 -5.32 -14.91
C GLU A 192 18.72 -5.15 -15.93
N GLY A 193 19.84 -5.85 -15.71
CA GLY A 193 21.01 -5.76 -16.59
C GLY A 193 20.75 -6.33 -17.99
N GLU A 194 19.96 -7.40 -18.09
CA GLU A 194 19.60 -8.02 -19.36
C GLU A 194 18.61 -7.16 -20.18
N LEU A 195 17.72 -6.45 -19.49
CA LEU A 195 16.75 -5.52 -20.09
C LEU A 195 17.35 -4.15 -20.40
N ASP A 196 18.50 -3.81 -19.79
CA ASP A 196 19.17 -2.50 -19.91
C ASP A 196 18.27 -1.32 -19.51
N CYS A 197 17.57 -1.46 -18.38
CA CYS A 197 16.56 -0.48 -17.95
C CYS A 197 17.11 0.92 -17.67
N ALA A 198 18.34 1.00 -17.16
CA ALA A 198 18.99 2.26 -16.78
C ALA A 198 20.11 2.69 -17.76
N GLY A 199 20.29 1.99 -18.88
CA GLY A 199 21.39 2.24 -19.82
C GLY A 199 22.76 1.78 -19.28
N PHE A 200 22.78 0.98 -18.21
CA PHE A 200 23.97 0.41 -17.58
C PHE A 200 24.09 -1.11 -17.79
N GLY A 201 23.11 -1.72 -18.45
CA GLY A 201 23.05 -3.14 -18.74
C GLY A 201 23.79 -3.55 -20.01
N ASP A 202 23.80 -4.84 -20.28
CA ASP A 202 24.37 -5.40 -21.52
C ASP A 202 23.29 -5.61 -22.61
N GLY A 203 22.01 -5.42 -22.26
CA GLY A 203 20.88 -5.50 -23.19
C GLY A 203 20.70 -6.88 -23.80
N THR A 204 21.22 -7.93 -23.14
CA THR A 204 21.30 -9.30 -23.65
C THR A 204 19.96 -10.03 -23.77
N ALA A 205 18.85 -9.43 -23.33
CA ALA A 205 17.52 -9.98 -23.59
C ALA A 205 17.22 -9.98 -25.10
N GLU A 206 17.36 -11.16 -25.71
CA GLU A 206 17.09 -11.40 -27.14
C GLU A 206 15.59 -11.53 -27.43
N GLY A 207 15.17 -11.16 -28.64
CA GLY A 207 13.80 -11.35 -29.11
C GLY A 207 12.77 -10.34 -28.59
N LEU A 208 13.22 -9.31 -27.86
CA LEU A 208 12.40 -8.19 -27.39
C LEU A 208 12.77 -6.91 -28.12
N SER A 209 11.76 -6.16 -28.57
CA SER A 209 11.92 -4.79 -29.05
C SER A 209 12.28 -3.84 -27.90
N GLN A 210 12.81 -2.66 -28.22
CA GLN A 210 13.14 -1.66 -27.20
C GLN A 210 11.91 -1.25 -26.37
N ALA A 211 10.75 -1.11 -27.01
CA ALA A 211 9.49 -0.80 -26.32
C ALA A 211 9.07 -1.89 -25.33
N GLU A 212 9.28 -3.17 -25.69
CA GLU A 212 8.99 -4.30 -24.81
C GLU A 212 9.99 -4.39 -23.65
N LYS A 213 11.27 -4.07 -23.87
CA LYS A 213 12.26 -3.97 -22.79
C LYS A 213 11.88 -2.88 -21.81
N THR A 214 11.59 -1.65 -22.28
CA THR A 214 11.16 -0.54 -21.41
C THR A 214 9.87 -0.87 -20.66
N PHE A 215 8.91 -1.53 -21.32
CA PHE A 215 7.70 -2.01 -20.63
C PHE A 215 8.01 -3.00 -19.52
N LEU A 216 8.86 -4.00 -19.76
CA LEU A 216 9.27 -4.95 -18.73
C LEU A 216 10.02 -4.25 -17.60
N CYS A 217 10.86 -3.26 -17.88
CA CYS A 217 11.50 -2.45 -16.86
C CYS A 217 10.49 -1.72 -15.95
N GLU A 218 9.46 -1.12 -16.53
CA GLU A 218 8.36 -0.50 -15.78
C GLU A 218 7.58 -1.54 -14.95
N VAL A 219 7.25 -2.70 -15.52
CA VAL A 219 6.52 -3.77 -14.81
C VAL A 219 7.32 -4.36 -13.65
N ARG A 220 8.65 -4.47 -13.79
CA ARG A 220 9.53 -5.05 -12.76
C ARG A 220 9.99 -4.04 -11.70
N GLY A 221 9.72 -2.74 -11.89
CA GLY A 221 10.13 -1.70 -10.95
C GLY A 221 11.60 -1.25 -11.07
N TYR A 222 12.29 -1.61 -12.16
CA TYR A 222 13.72 -1.32 -12.34
C TYR A 222 14.04 0.16 -12.64
N HIS A 223 13.02 1.02 -12.81
CA HIS A 223 13.22 2.45 -13.07
C HIS A 223 13.25 3.32 -11.79
N GLY A 224 12.95 2.77 -10.61
CA GLY A 224 12.92 3.52 -9.36
C GLY A 224 14.31 3.60 -8.69
N PHE A 225 14.79 4.82 -8.39
CA PHE A 225 16.02 5.04 -7.61
C PHE A 225 15.95 4.44 -6.19
N HIS A 226 14.73 4.13 -5.73
CA HIS A 226 14.43 3.53 -4.44
C HIS A 226 14.07 2.04 -4.52
N GLY A 227 14.18 1.41 -5.70
CA GLY A 227 13.78 0.02 -5.90
C GLY A 227 12.28 -0.16 -5.66
N ASP A 228 11.46 0.60 -6.40
CA ASP A 228 10.01 0.45 -6.33
C ASP A 228 9.65 -1.02 -6.60
N ASP A 229 8.83 -1.61 -5.73
CA ASP A 229 8.33 -2.95 -5.94
C ASP A 229 7.60 -2.99 -7.30
N GLY A 230 7.99 -3.91 -8.17
CA GLY A 230 7.34 -4.09 -9.48
C GLY A 230 5.82 -4.28 -9.35
N ILE A 231 5.10 -4.19 -10.45
CA ILE A 231 3.64 -4.34 -10.46
C ILE A 231 3.27 -5.69 -9.85
N GLU A 232 2.54 -5.61 -8.73
CA GLU A 232 2.20 -6.74 -7.89
C GLU A 232 1.56 -7.89 -8.70
N GLY A 233 2.11 -9.09 -8.54
CA GLY A 233 1.68 -10.30 -9.22
C GLY A 233 2.28 -10.51 -10.62
N TRP A 234 3.05 -9.54 -11.14
CA TRP A 234 3.71 -9.62 -12.44
C TRP A 234 5.23 -9.62 -12.34
N GLN A 235 5.81 -9.32 -11.17
CA GLN A 235 7.26 -9.21 -10.97
C GLN A 235 8.05 -10.51 -11.16
N ASP A 236 7.38 -11.68 -11.12
CA ASP A 236 8.00 -12.99 -11.37
C ASP A 236 7.40 -13.73 -12.58
N ALA A 237 6.41 -13.13 -13.25
CA ALA A 237 5.79 -13.74 -14.42
C ALA A 237 6.79 -13.80 -15.60
N PRO A 238 6.82 -14.84 -16.45
CA PRO A 238 7.77 -14.89 -17.56
C PRO A 238 7.59 -13.75 -18.57
N ASP A 239 8.68 -13.20 -19.12
CA ASP A 239 8.66 -11.99 -19.95
C ASP A 239 7.67 -12.09 -21.12
N ARG A 240 7.67 -13.24 -21.81
CA ARG A 240 6.77 -13.51 -22.94
C ARG A 240 5.28 -13.41 -22.54
N VAL A 241 4.94 -13.79 -21.31
CA VAL A 241 3.57 -13.73 -20.79
C VAL A 241 3.22 -12.29 -20.51
N VAL A 242 4.10 -11.56 -19.80
CA VAL A 242 3.92 -10.15 -19.46
C VAL A 242 3.72 -9.30 -20.72
N VAL A 243 4.61 -9.46 -21.72
CA VAL A 243 4.56 -8.73 -22.99
C VAL A 243 3.29 -9.05 -23.78
N ALA A 244 2.91 -10.32 -23.88
CA ALA A 244 1.68 -10.71 -24.58
C ALA A 244 0.43 -10.11 -23.94
N GLN A 245 0.36 -10.08 -22.60
CA GLN A 245 -0.74 -9.47 -21.87
C GLN A 245 -0.74 -7.94 -22.01
N GLY A 246 0.44 -7.30 -22.02
CA GLY A 246 0.60 -5.87 -22.30
C GLY A 246 0.08 -5.48 -23.69
N HIS A 247 0.42 -6.24 -24.74
CA HIS A 247 -0.10 -6.02 -26.09
C HIS A 247 -1.62 -6.19 -26.17
N HIS A 248 -2.16 -7.22 -25.50
CA HIS A 248 -3.61 -7.41 -25.43
C HIS A 248 -4.30 -6.20 -24.76
N LEU A 249 -3.80 -5.76 -23.60
CA LEU A 249 -4.35 -4.61 -22.88
C LEU A 249 -4.23 -3.33 -23.68
N CYS A 250 -3.13 -3.12 -24.41
CA CYS A 250 -2.99 -2.00 -25.34
C CYS A 250 -4.09 -2.01 -26.41
N GLY A 251 -4.44 -3.19 -26.93
CA GLY A 251 -5.56 -3.37 -27.86
C GLY A 251 -6.91 -2.96 -27.24
N VAL A 252 -7.13 -3.23 -25.96
CA VAL A 252 -8.32 -2.77 -25.22
C VAL A 252 -8.28 -1.26 -25.03
N ALA A 253 -7.19 -0.70 -24.46
CA ALA A 253 -7.03 0.73 -24.20
C ALA A 253 -7.16 1.58 -25.47
N THR A 254 -6.64 1.09 -26.60
CA THR A 254 -6.76 1.79 -27.89
C THR A 254 -8.21 1.98 -28.33
N ARG A 255 -9.13 1.05 -28.00
CA ARG A 255 -10.57 1.21 -28.30
C ARG A 255 -11.22 2.34 -27.50
N TYR A 256 -10.59 2.73 -26.38
CA TYR A 256 -10.98 3.84 -25.52
C TYR A 256 -10.07 5.06 -25.70
N GLY A 257 -9.42 5.20 -26.87
CA GLY A 257 -8.59 6.35 -27.18
C GLY A 257 -7.28 6.43 -26.40
N GLY A 258 -6.86 5.35 -25.74
CA GLY A 258 -5.68 5.32 -24.88
C GLY A 258 -5.96 5.58 -23.40
N ASP A 259 -7.22 5.79 -23.02
CA ASP A 259 -7.61 5.98 -21.62
C ASP A 259 -7.41 4.70 -20.80
N THR A 260 -6.41 4.70 -19.92
CA THR A 260 -6.15 3.59 -19.01
C THR A 260 -7.10 3.55 -17.81
N GLY A 261 -7.83 4.63 -17.53
CA GLY A 261 -8.83 4.70 -16.46
C GLY A 261 -10.20 4.17 -16.87
N ALA A 262 -10.41 3.85 -18.15
CA ALA A 262 -11.66 3.27 -18.62
C ALA A 262 -11.97 1.95 -17.87
N PRO A 263 -13.22 1.71 -17.42
CA PRO A 263 -13.56 0.50 -16.65
C PRO A 263 -13.15 -0.80 -17.35
N ALA A 264 -13.31 -0.87 -18.67
CA ALA A 264 -12.91 -2.05 -19.45
C ALA A 264 -11.39 -2.33 -19.47
N VAL A 265 -10.56 -1.32 -19.20
CA VAL A 265 -9.09 -1.48 -19.08
C VAL A 265 -8.72 -1.84 -17.64
N GLN A 266 -9.32 -1.16 -16.66
CA GLN A 266 -9.05 -1.40 -15.22
C GLN A 266 -9.55 -2.76 -14.73
N GLU A 267 -10.74 -3.17 -15.17
CA GLU A 267 -11.38 -4.44 -14.78
C GLU A 267 -10.90 -5.64 -15.61
N ALA A 268 -10.01 -5.42 -16.59
CA ALA A 268 -9.41 -6.52 -17.33
C ALA A 268 -8.58 -7.41 -16.38
N PRO A 269 -8.45 -8.72 -16.63
CA PRO A 269 -7.65 -9.62 -15.76
C PRO A 269 -6.19 -9.19 -15.56
N HIS A 270 -5.66 -8.39 -16.49
CA HIS A 270 -4.31 -7.82 -16.46
C HIS A 270 -4.32 -6.29 -16.32
N GLY A 271 -5.42 -5.72 -15.80
CA GLY A 271 -5.59 -4.30 -15.51
C GLY A 271 -4.44 -3.66 -14.72
N PRO A 272 -3.79 -4.35 -13.75
CA PRO A 272 -2.61 -3.81 -13.07
C PRO A 272 -1.47 -3.38 -14.01
N LEU A 273 -1.32 -4.00 -15.18
CA LEU A 273 -0.29 -3.62 -16.17
C LEU A 273 -0.59 -2.27 -16.86
N ALA A 274 -1.80 -1.71 -16.71
CA ALA A 274 -2.21 -0.49 -17.39
C ALA A 274 -1.31 0.71 -17.10
N SER A 275 -0.74 0.79 -15.89
CA SER A 275 0.21 1.84 -15.47
C SER A 275 1.54 1.78 -16.24
N ALA A 276 1.94 0.60 -16.74
CA ALA A 276 3.17 0.43 -17.51
C ALA A 276 2.96 0.51 -19.04
N LEU A 277 1.74 0.66 -19.56
CA LEU A 277 1.50 0.50 -21.01
C LEU A 277 2.10 1.58 -21.93
N GLY A 278 2.62 2.68 -21.38
CA GLY A 278 3.10 3.83 -22.16
C GLY A 278 4.06 3.44 -23.29
N PRO A 279 5.15 2.69 -23.02
CA PRO A 279 6.12 2.28 -24.04
C PRO A 279 5.54 1.36 -25.13
N LEU A 280 4.63 0.42 -24.78
CA LEU A 280 4.03 -0.50 -25.75
C LEU A 280 2.93 0.13 -26.58
N CYS A 281 2.23 1.13 -26.04
CA CYS A 281 0.95 1.57 -26.56
C CYS A 281 0.96 3.07 -26.90
N PRO A 282 1.22 3.45 -28.18
CA PRO A 282 1.27 4.85 -28.60
C PRO A 282 -0.01 5.63 -28.32
N ALA A 283 -1.18 4.96 -28.30
CA ALA A 283 -2.44 5.58 -27.92
C ALA A 283 -2.44 6.01 -26.44
N VAL A 284 -1.99 5.14 -25.54
CA VAL A 284 -1.86 5.43 -24.11
C VAL A 284 -0.83 6.54 -23.87
N ALA A 285 0.32 6.50 -24.55
CA ALA A 285 1.34 7.55 -24.42
C ALA A 285 0.77 8.94 -24.78
N ARG A 286 0.07 9.06 -25.91
CA ARG A 286 -0.58 10.32 -26.31
C ARG A 286 -1.68 10.75 -25.35
N TRP A 287 -2.49 9.81 -24.86
CA TRP A 287 -3.53 10.11 -23.88
C TRP A 287 -2.92 10.64 -22.58
N ARG A 288 -1.84 10.02 -22.07
CA ARG A 288 -1.13 10.48 -20.87
C ARG A 288 -0.54 11.87 -21.04
N GLU A 289 0.04 12.17 -22.20
CA GLU A 289 0.57 13.51 -22.49
C GLU A 289 -0.53 14.56 -22.51
N GLN A 290 -1.65 14.28 -23.18
CA GLN A 290 -2.81 15.18 -23.23
C GLN A 290 -3.44 15.39 -21.86
N GLU A 291 -3.64 14.32 -21.11
CA GLU A 291 -4.22 14.34 -19.77
C GLU A 291 -3.27 15.00 -18.76
N GLY A 292 -1.97 14.81 -18.92
CA GLY A 292 -0.93 15.53 -18.17
C GLY A 292 -0.98 17.03 -18.47
N ALA A 293 -1.04 17.42 -19.74
CA ALA A 293 -1.17 18.82 -20.15
C ALA A 293 -2.48 19.46 -19.65
N ARG A 294 -3.60 18.71 -19.68
CA ARG A 294 -4.89 19.14 -19.12
C ARG A 294 -4.77 19.38 -17.61
N ARG A 295 -4.25 18.42 -16.86
CA ARG A 295 -4.04 18.53 -15.41
C ARG A 295 -3.12 19.69 -15.05
N GLN A 296 -2.00 19.87 -15.76
CA GLN A 296 -1.10 21.01 -15.58
C GLN A 296 -1.79 22.35 -15.87
N ALA A 297 -2.62 22.43 -16.91
CA ALA A 297 -3.38 23.63 -17.22
C ALA A 297 -4.45 23.94 -16.16
N GLU A 298 -5.11 22.92 -15.62
CA GLU A 298 -6.08 23.05 -14.52
C GLU A 298 -5.41 23.49 -13.22
N GLU A 299 -4.26 22.90 -12.88
CA GLU A 299 -3.43 23.29 -11.74
C GLU A 299 -2.92 24.73 -11.88
N ALA A 300 -2.39 25.10 -13.05
CA ALA A 300 -1.97 26.47 -13.33
C ALA A 300 -3.13 27.48 -13.24
N ALA A 301 -4.31 27.12 -13.76
CA ALA A 301 -5.51 27.94 -13.64
C ALA A 301 -5.99 28.06 -12.19
N TYR A 302 -5.89 26.97 -11.43
CA TYR A 302 -6.17 26.93 -10.01
C TYR A 302 -5.27 27.92 -9.25
N HIS A 303 -3.94 27.78 -9.34
CA HIS A 303 -2.98 28.70 -8.70
C HIS A 303 -3.18 30.16 -9.14
N ALA A 304 -3.36 30.42 -10.43
CA ALA A 304 -3.60 31.78 -10.94
C ALA A 304 -4.89 32.41 -10.39
N ALA A 305 -5.95 31.60 -10.16
CA ALA A 305 -7.17 32.09 -9.53
C ALA A 305 -6.92 32.49 -8.06
N ARG A 306 -6.04 31.78 -7.36
CA ARG A 306 -5.69 32.05 -5.95
C ARG A 306 -4.82 33.29 -5.83
N ASP A 307 -3.82 33.42 -6.70
CA ASP A 307 -3.02 34.63 -6.82
C ASP A 307 -3.87 35.86 -7.14
N LYS A 308 -4.85 35.71 -8.04
CA LYS A 308 -5.81 36.77 -8.35
C LYS A 308 -6.68 37.12 -7.15
N ALA A 309 -7.11 36.13 -6.35
CA ALA A 309 -7.88 36.37 -5.14
C ALA A 309 -7.06 37.17 -4.13
N CYS A 310 -5.81 36.78 -3.88
CA CYS A 310 -4.89 37.55 -3.05
C CYS A 310 -4.60 38.94 -3.63
N GLY A 311 -4.41 39.06 -4.94
CA GLY A 311 -4.17 40.33 -5.63
C GLY A 311 -5.28 41.38 -5.46
N ARG A 312 -6.51 40.97 -5.10
CA ARG A 312 -7.62 41.90 -4.80
C ARG A 312 -7.44 42.64 -3.48
N HIS A 313 -6.68 42.08 -2.54
CA HIS A 313 -6.41 42.72 -1.27
C HIS A 313 -5.53 43.93 -1.45
N ARG A 314 -5.86 44.99 -0.71
CA ARG A 314 -5.09 46.23 -0.72
C ARG A 314 -3.67 45.93 -0.21
N PRO A 315 -2.62 46.23 -1.00
CA PRO A 315 -1.25 46.06 -0.53
C PRO A 315 -1.00 46.84 0.76
N HIS A 316 -0.31 46.22 1.70
CA HIS A 316 0.14 46.90 2.91
C HIS A 316 1.03 48.09 2.54
N ARG A 317 0.90 49.20 3.29
CA ARG A 317 1.71 50.42 3.09
C ARG A 317 2.54 50.64 4.34
N PRO A 318 3.78 50.12 4.39
CA PRO A 318 4.66 50.25 5.54
C PRO A 318 4.82 51.69 6.01
N LYS A 319 4.71 51.93 7.32
CA LYS A 319 4.98 53.25 7.93
C LYS A 319 6.46 53.64 7.87
N ILE A 320 7.35 52.66 7.76
CA ILE A 320 8.78 52.85 7.51
C ILE A 320 9.20 51.93 6.37
N LYS A 321 10.26 52.27 5.63
CA LYS A 321 10.72 51.44 4.50
C LYS A 321 11.31 50.12 5.01
N PRO A 322 10.77 48.94 4.61
CA PRO A 322 11.40 47.66 4.91
C PRO A 322 12.68 47.48 4.09
N VAL A 323 13.61 46.68 4.60
CA VAL A 323 14.79 46.23 3.85
C VAL A 323 14.37 45.28 2.73
N ARG A 324 13.43 44.40 3.05
CA ARG A 324 12.84 43.44 2.11
C ARG A 324 11.34 43.36 2.36
N GLN A 325 10.58 43.36 1.28
CA GLN A 325 9.15 43.07 1.29
C GLN A 325 8.90 42.04 0.21
N ALA A 326 8.19 40.98 0.56
CA ALA A 326 7.75 39.97 -0.39
C ALA A 326 6.31 39.57 -0.10
N ARG A 327 5.65 39.05 -1.13
CA ARG A 327 4.27 38.60 -1.06
C ARG A 327 4.16 37.26 -1.76
N ALA A 328 3.47 36.33 -1.15
CA ALA A 328 3.14 35.05 -1.74
C ALA A 328 1.70 34.65 -1.38
N THR A 329 1.14 33.79 -2.21
CA THR A 329 -0.09 33.04 -1.92
C THR A 329 0.36 31.69 -1.39
N MET A 330 0.25 31.48 -0.08
CA MET A 330 0.80 30.28 0.57
C MET A 330 -0.32 29.30 0.89
N TRP A 331 -0.12 28.04 0.51
CA TRP A 331 -0.98 26.91 0.85
C TRP A 331 -0.90 26.60 2.34
N THR A 332 -2.02 26.27 2.98
CA THR A 332 -2.05 26.00 4.42
C THR A 332 -2.61 24.62 4.73
N GLU A 333 -2.06 23.57 4.09
CA GLU A 333 -2.27 22.19 4.54
C GLU A 333 -1.70 22.04 5.95
N PHE A 334 -2.48 21.47 6.87
CA PHE A 334 -2.14 21.40 8.31
C PHE A 334 -2.02 22.75 9.00
N TRP A 335 -2.70 23.76 8.45
CA TRP A 335 -3.02 25.00 9.15
C TRP A 335 -1.85 25.91 9.49
N THR A 336 -0.61 25.53 9.14
CA THR A 336 0.60 26.21 9.58
C THR A 336 1.52 26.56 8.41
N ILE A 337 2.00 27.80 8.42
CA ILE A 337 3.18 28.22 7.64
C ILE A 337 4.35 28.05 8.58
N THR A 338 5.32 27.23 8.17
CA THR A 338 6.50 26.95 9.00
C THR A 338 7.70 27.72 8.49
N GLY A 339 8.60 28.04 9.40
CA GLY A 339 9.85 28.68 9.11
C GLY A 339 10.98 27.92 9.75
N TRP A 340 11.98 27.57 8.96
CA TRP A 340 13.14 26.83 9.43
C TRP A 340 14.42 27.49 8.93
N GLU A 341 15.47 27.33 9.72
CA GLU A 341 16.84 27.53 9.30
C GLU A 341 17.51 26.17 9.14
N GLU A 342 18.44 26.06 8.18
CA GLU A 342 19.12 24.82 7.87
C GLU A 342 19.78 24.21 9.11
N GLY A 343 19.46 22.94 9.39
CA GLY A 343 19.97 22.19 10.54
C GLY A 343 19.21 22.43 11.86
N TYR A 344 18.09 23.16 11.81
CA TYR A 344 17.18 23.39 12.94
C TYR A 344 15.77 22.86 12.69
N GLU A 345 15.58 22.01 11.68
CA GLU A 345 14.30 21.38 11.39
C GLU A 345 13.87 20.46 12.55
N GLY A 346 12.61 20.61 13.00
CA GLY A 346 12.16 19.96 14.23
C GLY A 346 10.65 19.88 14.40
N ALA A 347 10.22 19.75 15.66
CA ALA A 347 8.82 19.75 16.02
C ALA A 347 8.22 21.15 15.88
N VAL A 348 6.98 21.26 15.41
CA VAL A 348 6.29 22.55 15.28
C VAL A 348 6.24 23.25 16.65
N PRO A 349 6.75 24.49 16.78
CA PRO A 349 6.74 25.21 18.05
C PRO A 349 5.33 25.43 18.60
N ASP A 350 5.21 25.42 19.93
CA ASP A 350 3.95 25.76 20.61
C ASP A 350 3.49 27.18 20.24
N LEU A 351 2.24 27.27 19.81
CA LEU A 351 1.66 28.54 19.34
C LEU A 351 1.19 29.41 20.49
N VAL A 352 1.46 30.71 20.40
CA VAL A 352 0.91 31.73 21.30
C VAL A 352 -0.37 32.29 20.70
N GLU A 353 -1.46 32.28 21.49
CA GLU A 353 -2.83 32.63 21.07
C GLU A 353 -3.23 31.92 19.77
N GLU A 354 -2.77 30.68 19.59
CA GLU A 354 -2.99 29.90 18.38
C GLU A 354 -2.56 30.67 17.10
N LEU A 355 -1.65 31.66 17.15
CA LEU A 355 -1.27 32.42 15.95
C LEU A 355 0.18 32.21 15.55
N VAL A 356 1.11 32.36 16.49
CA VAL A 356 2.54 32.26 16.17
C VAL A 356 3.30 31.65 17.33
N GLY A 357 4.16 30.69 17.01
CA GLY A 357 5.08 30.01 17.92
C GLY A 357 6.50 30.09 17.38
N SER A 358 7.48 30.08 18.27
CA SER A 358 8.88 30.18 17.88
C SER A 358 9.78 29.40 18.83
N GLU A 359 10.81 28.79 18.27
CA GLU A 359 11.93 28.21 18.99
C GLU A 359 13.24 28.66 18.34
N ARG A 360 14.36 28.05 18.74
CA ARG A 360 15.65 28.37 18.13
C ARG A 360 15.71 27.84 16.70
N GLY A 361 15.79 28.74 15.71
CA GLY A 361 15.81 28.38 14.28
C GLY A 361 14.44 28.02 13.70
N GLY A 362 13.45 27.68 14.53
CA GLY A 362 12.09 27.32 14.11
C GLY A 362 11.03 28.41 14.38
N LEU A 363 10.08 28.55 13.47
CA LEU A 363 8.94 29.46 13.56
C LEU A 363 7.70 28.74 13.00
N ALA A 364 6.55 28.92 13.63
CA ALA A 364 5.28 28.42 13.11
C ALA A 364 4.22 29.50 13.20
N ILE A 365 3.41 29.61 12.14
CA ILE A 365 2.35 30.61 12.04
C ILE A 365 1.07 29.88 11.63
N TRP A 366 0.05 29.93 12.46
CA TRP A 366 -1.23 29.31 12.18
C TRP A 366 -2.13 30.29 11.44
N ALA A 367 -2.58 29.92 10.24
CA ALA A 367 -3.41 30.79 9.42
C ALA A 367 -4.90 30.59 9.75
N ALA A 368 -5.43 29.38 9.57
CA ALA A 368 -6.79 28.98 9.91
C ALA A 368 -6.93 27.44 9.91
N ASP A 369 -8.03 26.94 10.48
CA ASP A 369 -8.38 25.50 10.59
C ASP A 369 -9.08 24.95 9.33
N GLU A 370 -8.74 25.45 8.13
CA GLU A 370 -9.27 24.93 6.86
C GLU A 370 -8.28 24.97 5.69
N ILE A 371 -8.46 24.03 4.74
CA ILE A 371 -7.52 23.82 3.64
C ILE A 371 -7.74 24.95 2.67
N GLY A 372 -6.69 25.73 2.40
CA GLY A 372 -6.80 26.87 1.51
C GLY A 372 -5.51 27.65 1.34
N HIS A 373 -5.66 28.85 0.79
CA HIS A 373 -4.54 29.76 0.53
C HIS A 373 -4.66 31.02 1.37
N ALA A 374 -3.61 31.30 2.14
CA ALA A 374 -3.44 32.55 2.87
C ALA A 374 -2.67 33.56 2.01
N CYS A 375 -3.08 34.82 2.07
CA CYS A 375 -2.36 35.90 1.41
C CYS A 375 -1.29 36.45 2.35
N VAL A 376 -0.04 36.10 2.11
CA VAL A 376 1.07 36.38 3.03
C VAL A 376 1.89 37.54 2.51
N THR A 377 2.09 38.55 3.36
CA THR A 377 3.06 39.62 3.15
C THR A 377 4.12 39.56 4.24
N VAL A 378 5.38 39.45 3.85
CA VAL A 378 6.53 39.46 4.77
C VAL A 378 7.31 40.75 4.63
N GLU A 379 7.74 41.30 5.75
CA GLU A 379 8.50 42.54 5.80
C GLU A 379 9.66 42.43 6.79
N ALA A 380 10.88 42.57 6.28
CA ALA A 380 12.08 42.56 7.10
C ALA A 380 12.58 43.98 7.35
N TYR A 381 12.89 44.32 8.59
CA TYR A 381 13.34 45.66 9.00
C TYR A 381 14.68 45.61 9.74
N ARG A 382 15.42 46.73 9.73
CA ARG A 382 16.64 46.93 10.55
C ARG A 382 16.35 47.50 11.95
N ARG A 383 15.12 47.90 12.20
CA ARG A 383 14.66 48.47 13.47
C ARG A 383 13.17 48.18 13.64
N GLN A 384 12.69 48.28 14.88
CA GLN A 384 11.28 48.05 15.19
C GLN A 384 10.35 48.96 14.35
N PRO A 385 9.41 48.38 13.57
CA PRO A 385 8.38 49.15 12.90
C PRO A 385 7.30 49.60 13.89
N PRO A 386 6.63 50.75 13.63
CA PRO A 386 5.52 51.20 14.45
C PRO A 386 4.41 50.15 14.58
N LEU A 387 3.70 50.13 15.71
CA LEU A 387 2.60 49.19 15.93
C LEU A 387 1.39 49.52 15.03
N GLU A 388 0.78 48.48 14.46
CA GLU A 388 -0.35 48.58 13.53
C GLU A 388 -1.46 47.60 13.92
N VAL A 389 -2.32 47.97 14.89
CA VAL A 389 -3.45 47.11 15.32
C VAL A 389 -4.73 47.35 14.54
N LYS A 390 -4.92 48.56 14.00
CA LYS A 390 -6.19 48.96 13.39
C LYS A 390 -6.44 48.19 12.09
N GLY A 391 -7.55 47.46 12.04
CA GLY A 391 -7.99 46.70 10.85
C GLY A 391 -7.43 45.29 10.75
N TRP A 392 -6.80 44.80 11.82
CA TRP A 392 -6.39 43.40 12.01
C TRP A 392 -7.28 42.77 13.08
N ASP A 393 -7.58 41.48 12.93
CA ASP A 393 -8.38 40.74 13.92
C ASP A 393 -7.51 40.32 15.11
N GLU A 394 -6.27 39.93 14.83
CA GLU A 394 -5.31 39.44 15.82
C GLU A 394 -3.91 39.97 15.48
N VAL A 395 -3.15 40.37 16.51
CA VAL A 395 -1.75 40.76 16.35
C VAL A 395 -0.95 40.18 17.51
N VAL A 396 -0.03 39.28 17.20
CA VAL A 396 0.83 38.61 18.19
C VAL A 396 2.29 38.81 17.82
N GLN A 397 3.13 39.05 18.82
CA GLN A 397 4.56 39.25 18.66
C GLN A 397 5.36 38.32 19.56
N VAL A 398 6.18 37.46 18.96
CA VAL A 398 7.08 36.53 19.67
C VAL A 398 8.55 36.93 19.49
N GLY A 399 9.42 36.41 20.35
CA GLY A 399 10.87 36.51 20.19
C GLY A 399 11.38 35.29 19.42
N TYR A 400 12.23 35.50 18.43
CA TYR A 400 12.78 34.46 17.57
C TYR A 400 14.32 34.48 17.65
N ASP A 401 14.93 33.31 17.87
CA ASP A 401 16.38 33.14 17.78
C ASP A 401 16.73 32.69 16.36
N SER A 402 17.60 33.43 15.68
CA SER A 402 18.06 33.13 14.33
C SER A 402 19.54 32.73 14.36
N PRO A 403 19.89 31.43 14.44
CA PRO A 403 21.28 30.98 14.54
C PRO A 403 22.13 31.29 13.31
N SER A 404 21.56 31.18 12.11
CA SER A 404 22.23 31.35 10.82
C SER A 404 21.94 32.69 10.17
N GLY A 405 20.89 33.41 10.61
CA GLY A 405 20.47 34.64 9.94
C GLY A 405 19.78 34.38 8.61
N ALA A 406 19.24 33.17 8.38
CA ALA A 406 18.69 32.74 7.09
C ALA A 406 17.25 32.19 7.19
N LEU A 407 16.44 32.71 8.10
CA LEU A 407 15.03 32.31 8.25
C LEU A 407 14.31 32.34 6.89
N THR A 408 13.74 31.19 6.54
CA THR A 408 12.90 30.98 5.36
C THR A 408 11.55 30.47 5.83
N LEU A 409 10.46 31.14 5.42
CA LEU A 409 9.11 30.62 5.58
C LEU A 409 8.76 29.78 4.36
N SER A 410 8.15 28.62 4.56
CA SER A 410 7.70 27.73 3.50
C SER A 410 6.30 27.21 3.78
N ASP A 411 5.56 26.94 2.71
CA ASP A 411 4.30 26.20 2.77
C ASP A 411 4.46 24.72 2.40
N GLY A 412 3.35 23.97 2.48
CA GLY A 412 3.32 22.56 2.11
C GLY A 412 3.50 22.27 0.61
N ASN A 413 3.37 23.29 -0.26
CA ASN A 413 3.51 23.18 -1.72
C ASN A 413 4.89 23.63 -2.23
N GLY A 414 5.79 24.04 -1.33
CA GLY A 414 7.15 24.46 -1.65
C GLY A 414 7.30 25.95 -1.99
N GLU A 415 6.24 26.76 -1.91
CA GLU A 415 6.37 28.21 -2.00
C GLU A 415 7.15 28.71 -0.78
N SER A 416 8.15 29.57 -0.99
CA SER A 416 9.04 29.99 0.08
C SER A 416 9.41 31.48 0.03
N LEU A 417 9.49 32.07 1.22
CA LEU A 417 9.83 33.47 1.45
C LEU A 417 11.12 33.54 2.27
N THR A 418 12.21 33.91 1.60
CA THR A 418 13.57 33.92 2.18
C THR A 418 14.00 35.31 2.66
N GLY A 419 15.11 35.35 3.42
CA GLY A 419 15.84 36.57 3.77
C GLY A 419 15.05 37.51 4.69
N LEU A 420 14.39 36.93 5.69
CA LEU A 420 13.54 37.64 6.64
C LEU A 420 14.35 38.28 7.79
N THR A 421 15.57 37.80 8.01
CA THR A 421 16.50 38.18 9.09
C THR A 421 17.55 39.17 8.58
N ALA A 422 17.11 40.43 8.40
CA ALA A 422 17.90 41.47 7.71
C ALA A 422 19.18 41.95 8.42
N ALA A 423 19.46 41.49 9.64
CA ALA A 423 20.65 41.85 10.42
C ALA A 423 21.63 40.67 10.61
N GLY A 424 21.41 39.53 9.93
CA GLY A 424 22.21 38.31 10.10
C GLY A 424 21.80 37.51 11.35
N PRO A 425 22.67 36.61 11.84
CA PRO A 425 22.40 35.83 13.05
C PRO A 425 22.09 36.71 14.27
N GLY A 426 21.14 36.28 15.10
CA GLY A 426 20.84 36.92 16.38
C GLY A 426 19.37 36.87 16.79
N ALA A 427 19.02 37.70 17.76
CA ALA A 427 17.67 37.80 18.29
C ALA A 427 16.80 38.75 17.46
N TYR A 428 15.60 38.27 17.13
CA TYR A 428 14.58 38.99 16.40
C TYR A 428 13.25 39.02 17.16
N ARG A 429 12.39 39.94 16.76
CA ARG A 429 10.96 39.89 17.02
C ARG A 429 10.24 39.58 15.72
N VAL A 430 9.29 38.67 15.81
CA VAL A 430 8.35 38.36 14.73
C VAL A 430 6.98 38.83 15.18
N ARG A 431 6.41 39.81 14.48
CA ARG A 431 5.04 40.30 14.70
C ARG A 431 4.17 39.82 13.56
N VAL A 432 3.19 38.99 13.88
CA VAL A 432 2.20 38.47 12.93
C VAL A 432 0.90 39.21 13.15
N HIS A 433 0.37 39.77 12.07
CA HIS A 433 -0.97 40.34 12.03
C HIS A 433 -1.83 39.43 11.16
N LEU A 434 -3.00 39.08 11.66
CA LEU A 434 -3.93 38.20 11.00
C LEU A 434 -5.31 38.86 10.91
N ARG A 435 -5.96 38.69 9.76
CA ARG A 435 -7.39 38.96 9.61
C ARG A 435 -8.06 37.94 8.69
N GLY A 436 -9.37 37.83 8.84
CA GLY A 436 -10.23 37.02 7.97
C GLY A 436 -10.40 35.56 8.39
N ARG A 437 -9.69 35.09 9.43
CA ARG A 437 -9.84 33.75 10.00
C ARG A 437 -11.28 33.45 10.46
N LYS A 438 -12.00 34.45 10.99
CA LYS A 438 -13.41 34.28 11.37
C LYS A 438 -14.31 33.89 10.20
N LEU A 439 -14.02 34.36 8.99
CA LEU A 439 -14.82 34.02 7.80
C LEU A 439 -14.66 32.53 7.47
N VAL A 440 -13.45 31.99 7.62
CA VAL A 440 -13.15 30.57 7.39
C VAL A 440 -14.06 29.68 8.25
N TYR A 441 -14.28 30.02 9.51
CA TYR A 441 -15.14 29.21 10.40
C TYR A 441 -16.64 29.39 10.21
N GLN A 442 -17.08 30.36 9.41
CA GLN A 442 -18.49 30.72 9.29
C GLN A 442 -19.17 30.14 8.06
N VAL A 443 -18.41 29.72 7.06
CA VAL A 443 -18.94 29.23 5.79
C VAL A 443 -18.25 27.93 5.40
N PRO A 444 -19.00 26.93 4.90
CA PRO A 444 -18.40 25.83 4.17
C PRO A 444 -17.68 26.38 2.94
N ASP A 445 -16.44 25.94 2.70
CA ASP A 445 -15.62 26.32 1.54
C ASP A 445 -15.40 27.84 1.40
N PRO A 446 -14.69 28.47 2.35
CA PRO A 446 -14.41 29.90 2.32
C PRO A 446 -13.64 30.28 1.06
N PRO A 447 -13.88 31.50 0.54
CA PRO A 447 -13.18 31.95 -0.65
C PRO A 447 -11.68 32.04 -0.38
N ASP A 448 -10.86 31.53 -1.28
CA ASP A 448 -9.40 31.64 -1.13
C ASP A 448 -8.93 33.08 -1.01
N GLY A 449 -7.85 33.23 -0.24
CA GLY A 449 -7.40 34.52 0.22
C GLY A 449 -8.30 35.16 1.28
N ALA A 450 -9.28 34.44 1.85
CA ALA A 450 -10.03 34.93 3.00
C ALA A 450 -9.11 35.34 4.16
N VAL A 451 -8.02 34.59 4.37
CA VAL A 451 -7.02 34.88 5.40
C VAL A 451 -5.92 35.75 4.83
N GLU A 452 -5.62 36.85 5.52
CA GLU A 452 -4.49 37.71 5.22
C GLU A 452 -3.52 37.73 6.40
N LEU A 453 -2.23 37.56 6.09
CA LEU A 453 -1.14 37.59 7.05
C LEU A 453 -0.15 38.70 6.70
N LEU A 454 0.20 39.50 7.69
CA LEU A 454 1.33 40.43 7.63
C LEU A 454 2.35 40.06 8.70
N ILE A 455 3.50 39.59 8.25
CA ILE A 455 4.59 39.09 9.08
C ILE A 455 5.73 40.10 9.03
N MET A 456 5.98 40.77 10.15
CA MET A 456 7.08 41.72 10.29
C MET A 456 8.20 41.10 11.12
N VAL A 457 9.40 41.08 10.57
CA VAL A 457 10.61 40.57 11.24
C VAL A 457 11.61 41.70 11.45
N PHE A 458 12.06 41.90 12.68
CA PHE A 458 12.98 42.99 13.02
C PHE A 458 13.87 42.64 14.23
N PRO A 459 15.10 43.16 14.32
CA PRO A 459 15.98 42.90 15.47
C PRO A 459 15.35 43.32 16.79
N GLY A 460 15.53 42.51 17.83
CA GLY A 460 15.06 42.79 19.19
C GLY A 460 15.27 41.59 20.12
N GLU A 461 15.33 41.84 21.42
CA GLU A 461 15.57 40.80 22.43
C GLU A 461 14.42 39.77 22.48
N GLN A 462 14.74 38.56 22.93
CA GLN A 462 13.77 37.47 23.14
C GLN A 462 12.92 37.72 24.40
N ASP A 463 12.13 38.78 24.40
CA ASP A 463 11.14 39.05 25.44
C ASP A 463 9.97 38.07 25.37
N LYS A 464 9.18 38.03 26.45
CA LYS A 464 7.91 37.29 26.49
C LYS A 464 7.03 37.62 25.26
N PRO A 465 6.20 36.67 24.80
CA PRO A 465 5.21 36.95 23.79
C PRO A 465 4.30 38.10 24.21
N VAL A 466 3.93 38.95 23.24
CA VAL A 466 3.03 40.09 23.44
C VAL A 466 1.84 39.95 22.51
N VAL A 467 0.64 40.03 23.09
CA VAL A 467 -0.63 39.99 22.37
C VAL A 467 -1.22 41.39 22.36
N TYR A 468 -1.56 41.90 21.18
CA TYR A 468 -2.20 43.20 21.04
C TYR A 468 -3.67 43.00 20.67
N ARG A 469 -4.57 43.64 21.42
CA ARG A 469 -6.03 43.59 21.24
C ARG A 469 -6.58 44.96 20.89
#